data_AF-A0A2D6HDX9-F1
#
_entry.id   AF-A0A2D6HDX9-F1
#
_cell.length_a   1.000
_cell.length_b   1.000
_cell.length_c   1.000
_cell.angle_alpha   90.00
_cell.angle_beta   90.00
_cell.angle_gamma   90.00
#
_symmetry.space_group_name_H-M   'P 1'
#
loop_
_entity.id
_entity.type
_entity.pdbx_description
1 polymer ?
#
loop_
_entity_poly.entity_id
_entity_poly.type
_entity_poly.pdbx_seq_one_letter_code
_entity_poly.pdbx_strand_id
1 'polypeptide(L)'
;MSVTAYFVAFLLLTVALLVSAVVTGMRAARRAHLSIVVSAVVAMGLTIYFAERVGETLDVGAAGWVTPVHLWIAKITTVAYLLPIASGVRALRGVGHRAAHRKLAFFVLGLTALTAVTGVAMVWLSEPGV
;
A
#
# COMPACT_ATOMS: atom_id res chain seq x y z
N MET A 1 10.99 -16.21 13.15
CA MET A 1 10.90 -15.90 11.71
C MET A 1 11.75 -14.67 11.44
N SER A 2 12.40 -14.55 10.27
CA SER A 2 13.21 -13.38 9.94
C SER A 2 12.34 -12.14 9.67
N VAL A 3 12.92 -10.94 9.80
CA VAL A 3 12.26 -9.66 9.46
C VAL A 3 11.73 -9.68 8.02
N THR A 4 12.52 -10.22 7.09
CA THR A 4 12.14 -10.41 5.68
C THR A 4 10.91 -11.30 5.52
N ALA A 5 10.80 -12.39 6.29
CA ALA A 5 9.63 -13.25 6.24
C ALA A 5 8.36 -12.52 6.72
N TYR A 6 8.45 -11.70 7.77
CA TYR A 6 7.34 -10.85 8.20
C TYR A 6 6.98 -9.81 7.14
N PHE A 7 7.96 -9.12 6.55
CA PHE A 7 7.73 -8.19 5.45
C PHE A 7 6.97 -8.83 4.30
N VAL A 8 7.43 -9.98 3.79
CA VAL A 8 6.78 -10.70 2.68
C VAL A 8 5.38 -11.14 3.07
N ALA A 9 5.18 -11.69 4.27
CA ALA A 9 3.88 -12.13 4.74
C ALA A 9 2.87 -10.96 4.79
N PHE A 10 3.26 -9.83 5.38
CA PHE A 10 2.40 -8.65 5.45
C PHE A 10 2.20 -7.98 4.08
N LEU A 11 3.20 -7.97 3.20
CA LEU A 11 3.05 -7.49 1.82
C LEU A 11 1.97 -8.29 1.07
N LEU A 12 2.06 -9.62 1.11
CA LEU A 12 1.08 -10.50 0.48
C LEU A 12 -0.32 -10.35 1.10
N LEU A 13 -0.39 -10.23 2.42
CA LEU A 13 -1.65 -9.97 3.12
C LEU A 13 -2.25 -8.63 2.69
N THR A 14 -1.46 -7.57 2.61
CA THR A 14 -1.89 -6.25 2.16
C THR A 14 -2.45 -6.32 0.74
N VAL A 15 -1.74 -6.98 -0.18
CA VAL A 15 -2.22 -7.18 -1.56
C VAL A 15 -3.55 -7.93 -1.59
N ALA A 16 -3.67 -9.04 -0.84
CA ALA A 16 -4.90 -9.81 -0.76
C ALA A 16 -6.08 -9.00 -0.20
N LEU A 17 -5.84 -8.18 0.82
CA LEU A 17 -6.84 -7.28 1.41
C LEU A 17 -7.24 -6.16 0.44
N LEU A 18 -6.31 -5.56 -0.30
CA LEU A 18 -6.62 -4.53 -1.30
C LEU A 18 -7.45 -5.10 -2.45
N VAL A 19 -7.12 -6.29 -2.96
CA VAL A 19 -7.94 -6.99 -3.96
C VAL A 19 -9.34 -7.27 -3.41
N SER A 20 -9.43 -7.75 -2.17
CA SER A 20 -10.71 -8.01 -1.50
C SER A 20 -11.52 -6.73 -1.30
N ALA A 21 -10.87 -5.59 -1.02
CA ALA A 21 -11.52 -4.29 -0.88
C ALA A 21 -12.13 -3.84 -2.22
N VAL A 22 -11.44 -4.05 -3.33
CA VAL A 22 -11.98 -3.79 -4.68
C VAL A 22 -13.19 -4.67 -4.96
N VAL A 23 -13.08 -5.99 -4.75
CA VAL A 23 -14.17 -6.94 -5.00
C VAL A 23 -15.41 -6.60 -4.18
N THR A 24 -15.25 -6.38 -2.87
CA THR A 24 -16.37 -6.04 -1.98
C THR A 24 -16.94 -4.65 -2.26
N GLY A 25 -16.10 -3.69 -2.69
CA GLY A 25 -16.53 -2.36 -3.14
C GLY A 25 -17.39 -2.43 -4.41
N MET A 26 -16.98 -3.25 -5.40
CA MET A 26 -17.74 -3.47 -6.63
C MET A 26 -19.07 -4.18 -6.38
N ARG A 27 -19.12 -5.10 -5.40
CA ARG A 27 -20.35 -5.79 -4.97
C ARG A 27 -21.26 -4.93 -4.08
N ALA A 28 -20.89 -3.68 -3.80
CA ALA A 28 -21.58 -2.79 -2.86
C ALA A 28 -21.77 -3.39 -1.45
N ALA A 29 -20.91 -4.33 -1.05
CA ALA A 29 -20.96 -5.02 0.25
C ALA A 29 -20.34 -4.15 1.36
N ARG A 30 -21.02 -3.03 1.69
CA ARG A 30 -20.46 -1.94 2.52
C ARG A 30 -19.80 -2.39 3.82
N ARG A 31 -20.45 -3.25 4.61
CA ARG A 31 -19.90 -3.72 5.90
C ARG A 31 -18.59 -4.48 5.70
N ALA A 32 -18.59 -5.44 4.77
CA ALA A 32 -17.39 -6.21 4.43
C ALA A 32 -16.28 -5.30 3.87
N HIS A 33 -16.62 -4.39 2.95
CA HIS A 33 -15.67 -3.44 2.38
C HIS A 33 -14.98 -2.60 3.46
N LEU A 34 -15.74 -2.02 4.40
CA LEU A 34 -15.16 -1.22 5.47
C LEU A 34 -14.24 -2.03 6.39
N SER A 35 -14.66 -3.24 6.79
CA SER A 35 -13.80 -4.11 7.59
C SER A 35 -12.51 -4.46 6.87
N ILE A 36 -12.58 -4.79 5.57
CA ILE A 36 -11.42 -5.12 4.75
C ILE A 36 -10.51 -3.90 4.57
N VAL A 37 -11.06 -2.71 4.35
CA VAL A 37 -10.27 -1.47 4.21
C VAL A 37 -9.52 -1.16 5.50
N VAL A 38 -10.17 -1.29 6.68
CA VAL A 38 -9.49 -1.09 7.97
C VAL A 38 -8.37 -2.11 8.14
N SER A 39 -8.63 -3.38 7.87
CA SER A 39 -7.59 -4.43 7.92
C SER A 39 -6.46 -4.16 6.94
N ALA A 40 -6.75 -3.67 5.72
CA ALA A 40 -5.75 -3.34 4.71
C ALA A 40 -4.84 -2.21 5.18
N VAL A 41 -5.40 -1.17 5.82
CA VAL A 41 -4.61 -0.06 6.39
C VAL A 41 -3.67 -0.55 7.49
N VAL A 42 -4.16 -1.41 8.38
CA VAL A 42 -3.33 -2.01 9.45
C VAL A 42 -2.23 -2.88 8.86
N ALA A 43 -2.58 -3.78 7.93
CA ALA A 43 -1.60 -4.65 7.26
C ALA A 43 -0.55 -3.83 6.49
N MET A 44 -0.96 -2.77 5.79
CA MET A 44 -0.04 -1.86 5.09
C MET A 44 0.91 -1.16 6.05
N GLY A 45 0.41 -0.69 7.21
CA GLY A 45 1.27 -0.12 8.25
C GLY A 45 2.32 -1.11 8.76
N LEU A 46 1.93 -2.37 8.95
CA LEU A 46 2.87 -3.45 9.31
C LEU A 46 3.85 -3.76 8.17
N THR A 47 3.41 -3.77 6.92
CA THR A 47 4.29 -3.91 5.75
C THR A 47 5.36 -2.82 5.74
N ILE A 48 4.98 -1.55 5.94
CA ILE A 48 5.92 -0.42 5.98
C ILE A 48 6.91 -0.57 7.14
N TYR A 49 6.40 -0.88 8.35
CA TYR A 49 7.24 -1.09 9.53
C TYR A 49 8.30 -2.18 9.30
N PHE A 50 7.92 -3.33 8.75
CA PHE A 50 8.89 -4.39 8.46
C PHE A 50 9.77 -4.07 7.24
N ALA A 51 9.29 -3.29 6.27
CA ALA A 51 10.11 -2.83 5.14
C ALA A 51 11.26 -1.92 5.60
N GLU A 52 11.00 -0.99 6.52
CA GLU A 52 12.02 -0.14 7.13
C GLU A 52 13.10 -0.99 7.81
N ARG A 53 12.70 -2.02 8.56
CA ARG A 53 13.63 -2.96 9.21
C ARG A 53 14.39 -3.86 8.23
N VAL A 54 13.79 -4.23 7.10
CA VAL A 54 14.53 -4.89 6.01
C VAL A 54 15.56 -3.93 5.42
N GLY A 55 15.20 -2.66 5.23
CA GLY A 55 16.11 -1.62 4.75
C GLY A 55 17.32 -1.38 5.66
N GLU A 56 17.20 -1.57 6.97
CA GLU A 56 18.33 -1.53 7.92
C GLU A 56 19.34 -2.66 7.71
N THR A 57 18.93 -3.76 7.06
CA THR A 57 19.78 -4.94 6.80
C THR A 57 20.37 -4.99 5.40
N LEU A 58 20.03 -4.03 4.54
CA LEU A 58 20.44 -3.98 3.14
C LEU A 58 21.16 -2.67 2.84
N ASP A 59 22.18 -2.70 2.00
CA ASP A 59 22.66 -1.48 1.34
C ASP A 59 21.69 -1.10 0.21
N VAL A 60 20.62 -0.41 0.59
CA VAL A 60 19.67 0.15 -0.38
C VAL A 60 20.28 1.25 -1.24
N GLY A 61 21.48 1.76 -0.93
CA GLY A 61 22.22 2.67 -1.78
C GLY A 61 22.72 2.00 -3.07
N ALA A 62 23.03 0.70 -3.00
CA ALA A 62 23.46 -0.10 -4.15
C ALA A 62 22.40 -0.16 -5.27
N ALA A 63 21.11 -0.02 -4.92
CA ALA A 63 20.01 0.05 -5.89
C ALA A 63 19.98 1.37 -6.70
N GLY A 64 20.89 2.30 -6.43
CA GLY A 64 21.11 3.50 -7.24
C GLY A 64 19.89 4.42 -7.28
N TRP A 65 19.48 4.82 -8.49
CA TRP A 65 18.36 5.75 -8.69
C TRP A 65 16.99 5.17 -8.29
N VAL A 66 16.87 3.85 -8.15
CA VAL A 66 15.60 3.19 -7.78
C VAL A 66 15.18 3.57 -6.37
N THR A 67 16.13 3.70 -5.43
CA THR A 67 15.88 4.04 -4.02
C THR A 67 15.20 5.39 -3.84
N PRO A 68 15.74 6.53 -4.32
CA PRO A 68 15.08 7.82 -4.17
C PRO A 68 13.74 7.87 -4.90
N VAL A 69 13.61 7.19 -6.05
CA VAL A 69 12.33 7.10 -6.79
C VAL A 69 11.29 6.34 -5.97
N HIS A 70 11.63 5.17 -5.45
CA HIS A 70 10.74 4.37 -4.61
C HIS A 70 10.30 5.18 -3.38
N LEU A 71 11.23 5.79 -2.65
CA LEU A 71 10.93 6.58 -1.46
C LEU A 71 10.03 7.78 -1.78
N TRP A 72 10.24 8.44 -2.92
CA TRP A 72 9.39 9.56 -3.36
C TRP A 72 7.97 9.09 -3.70
N ILE A 73 7.84 8.02 -4.50
CA ILE A 73 6.55 7.43 -4.85
C ILE A 73 5.85 6.93 -3.57
N ALA A 74 6.55 6.24 -2.66
CA ALA A 74 5.99 5.72 -1.42
C ALA A 74 5.40 6.84 -0.53
N LYS A 75 6.10 7.97 -0.41
CA LYS A 75 5.60 9.15 0.31
C LYS A 75 4.33 9.71 -0.33
N ILE A 76 4.33 9.90 -1.66
CA ILE A 76 3.17 10.40 -2.39
C ILE A 76 1.99 9.44 -2.24
N THR A 77 2.19 8.14 -2.45
CA THR A 77 1.16 7.10 -2.31
C THR A 77 0.55 7.11 -0.91
N THR A 78 1.38 7.19 0.13
CA THR A 78 0.94 7.22 1.54
C THR A 78 0.03 8.41 1.80
N VAL A 79 0.41 9.60 1.34
CA VAL A 79 -0.45 10.80 1.45
C VAL A 79 -1.71 10.66 0.59
N ALA A 80 -1.59 10.11 -0.62
CA ALA A 80 -2.69 9.97 -1.55
C ALA A 80 -3.81 9.05 -1.01
N TYR A 81 -3.51 8.11 -0.10
CA TYR A 81 -4.52 7.30 0.60
C TYR A 81 -5.55 8.13 1.37
N LEU A 82 -5.24 9.37 1.75
CA LEU A 82 -6.22 10.29 2.35
C LEU A 82 -7.38 10.61 1.39
N LEU A 83 -7.15 10.58 0.07
CA LEU A 83 -8.17 10.87 -0.94
C LEU A 83 -9.32 9.83 -0.96
N PRO A 84 -9.06 8.51 -1.12
CA PRO A 84 -10.12 7.50 -1.04
C PRO A 84 -10.73 7.41 0.35
N ILE A 85 -9.97 7.64 1.43
CA ILE A 85 -10.52 7.67 2.80
C ILE A 85 -11.52 8.82 2.95
N ALA A 86 -11.11 10.05 2.64
CA ALA A 86 -11.97 11.23 2.77
C ALA A 86 -13.20 11.14 1.85
N SER A 87 -13.02 10.73 0.59
CA SER A 87 -14.14 10.54 -0.34
C SER A 87 -15.06 9.39 0.09
N GLY A 88 -14.53 8.32 0.69
CA GLY A 88 -15.29 7.21 1.26
C GLY A 88 -16.16 7.66 2.43
N VAL A 89 -15.58 8.41 3.38
CA VAL A 89 -16.33 8.99 4.51
C VAL A 89 -17.42 9.94 4.02
N ARG A 90 -17.15 10.80 3.02
CA ARG A 90 -18.17 11.66 2.40
C ARG A 90 -19.29 10.86 1.75
N ALA A 91 -18.97 9.77 1.05
CA ALA A 91 -19.96 8.88 0.45
C ALA A 91 -20.82 8.16 1.50
N LEU A 92 -20.24 7.81 2.66
CA LEU A 92 -20.99 7.23 3.79
C LEU A 92 -21.97 8.23 4.41
N ARG A 93 -21.60 9.51 4.48
CA ARG A 93 -22.46 10.61 4.97
C ARG A 93 -23.52 11.07 3.95
N GLY A 94 -23.55 10.49 2.76
CA GLY A 94 -24.50 10.87 1.70
C GLY A 94 -24.15 12.15 0.93
N VAL A 95 -22.99 12.77 1.20
CA VAL A 95 -22.58 14.08 0.63
C VAL A 95 -21.51 13.90 -0.48
N GLY A 96 -21.36 12.69 -1.02
CA GLY A 96 -20.26 12.34 -1.92
C GLY A 96 -20.68 11.52 -3.13
N HIS A 97 -19.98 11.72 -4.26
CA HIS A 97 -20.22 10.97 -5.49
C HIS A 97 -19.45 9.64 -5.48
N ARG A 98 -20.18 8.52 -5.55
CA ARG A 98 -19.59 7.16 -5.63
C ARG A 98 -18.61 7.01 -6.81
N ALA A 99 -18.89 7.67 -7.93
CA ALA A 99 -18.01 7.67 -9.10
C ALA A 99 -16.66 8.37 -8.82
N ALA A 100 -16.67 9.45 -8.04
CA ALA A 100 -15.44 10.15 -7.65
C ALA A 100 -14.60 9.30 -6.69
N HIS A 101 -15.21 8.70 -5.67
CA HIS A 101 -14.52 7.77 -4.77
C HIS A 101 -13.86 6.62 -5.55
N ARG A 102 -14.59 6.03 -6.51
CA ARG A 102 -14.06 4.95 -7.35
C ARG A 102 -12.84 5.40 -8.16
N LYS A 103 -12.89 6.56 -8.82
CA LYS A 103 -11.75 7.12 -9.58
C LYS A 103 -10.53 7.33 -8.68
N LEU A 104 -10.72 7.95 -7.51
CA LEU A 104 -9.66 8.19 -6.55
C LEU A 104 -9.07 6.88 -6.00
N ALA A 105 -9.92 5.91 -5.68
CA ALA A 105 -9.48 4.60 -5.19
C ALA A 105 -8.62 3.87 -6.23
N PHE A 106 -9.05 3.81 -7.50
CA PHE A 106 -8.25 3.17 -8.56
C PHE A 106 -6.95 3.92 -8.85
N PHE A 107 -6.95 5.25 -8.79
CA PHE A 107 -5.73 6.05 -8.90
C PHE A 107 -4.71 5.68 -7.81
N VAL A 108 -5.14 5.67 -6.54
CA VAL A 108 -4.26 5.33 -5.40
C VAL A 108 -3.83 3.86 -5.43
N LEU A 109 -4.70 2.94 -5.87
CA LEU A 109 -4.31 1.54 -6.09
C LEU A 109 -3.24 1.40 -7.17
N GLY A 110 -3.32 2.19 -8.25
CA GLY A 110 -2.28 2.25 -9.27
C GLY A 110 -0.94 2.74 -8.72
N LEU A 111 -0.96 3.82 -7.91
CA LEU A 111 0.25 4.30 -7.21
C LEU A 111 0.79 3.25 -6.23
N THR A 112 -0.07 2.51 -5.54
CA THR A 112 0.31 1.44 -4.62
C THR A 112 0.98 0.28 -5.35
N ALA A 113 0.43 -0.14 -6.49
CA ALA A 113 1.06 -1.16 -7.33
C ALA A 113 2.43 -0.71 -7.82
N LEU A 114 2.56 0.55 -8.28
CA LEU A 114 3.86 1.12 -8.68
C LEU A 114 4.84 1.18 -7.50
N THR A 115 4.37 1.55 -6.30
CA THR A 115 5.18 1.56 -5.06
C THR A 115 5.69 0.17 -4.72
N ALA A 116 4.82 -0.84 -4.80
CA ALA A 116 5.20 -2.23 -4.53
C ALA A 116 6.21 -2.75 -5.54
N VAL A 117 6.01 -2.50 -6.84
CA VAL A 117 6.95 -2.89 -7.90
C VAL A 117 8.31 -2.24 -7.71
N THR A 118 8.34 -0.92 -7.47
CA THR A 118 9.61 -0.19 -7.23
C THR A 118 10.28 -0.63 -5.93
N GLY A 119 9.52 -0.98 -4.89
CA GLY A 119 10.06 -1.50 -3.64
C GLY A 119 10.69 -2.89 -3.78
N VAL A 120 10.02 -3.79 -4.50
CA VAL A 120 10.58 -5.11 -4.85
C VAL A 120 11.84 -4.96 -5.69
N ALA A 121 11.84 -4.06 -6.68
CA ALA A 121 13.02 -3.77 -7.49
C ALA A 121 14.18 -3.22 -6.64
N MET A 122 13.90 -2.29 -5.71
CA MET A 122 14.90 -1.76 -4.78
C MET A 122 15.53 -2.88 -3.95
N VAL A 123 14.72 -3.75 -3.33
CA VAL A 123 15.21 -4.87 -2.51
C VAL A 123 16.06 -5.85 -3.35
N TRP A 124 15.63 -6.17 -4.57
CA TRP A 124 16.39 -7.08 -5.43
C TRP A 124 17.73 -6.48 -5.89
N LEU A 125 17.77 -5.18 -6.16
CA LEU A 125 18.99 -4.48 -6.57
C LEU A 125 19.88 -4.07 -5.39
N SER A 126 19.46 -4.30 -4.15
CA SER A 126 20.26 -3.99 -2.96
C SER A 126 21.24 -5.12 -2.65
N GLU A 127 22.35 -4.77 -2.01
CA GLU A 127 23.33 -5.74 -1.49
C GLU A 127 23.11 -5.98 0.01
N PRO A 128 23.60 -7.10 0.58
CA PRO A 128 23.61 -7.28 2.03
C PRO A 128 24.32 -6.11 2.73
N GLY A 129 23.66 -5.51 3.73
CA GLY A 129 24.28 -4.45 4.53
C GLY A 129 25.41 -5.01 5.41
N VAL A 130 26.46 -4.20 5.62
CA VAL A 130 27.62 -4.52 6.46
C VAL A 130 27.29 -4.38 7.95
#